data_AF-A0A1Q3BPZ5-F1
#
_entry.id   AF-A0A1Q3BPZ5-F1
#
_cell.length_a   1.000
_cell.length_b   1.000
_cell.length_c   1.000
_cell.angle_alpha   90.00
_cell.angle_beta   90.00
_cell.angle_gamma   90.00
#
_symmetry.space_group_name_H-M   'P 1'
#
loop_
_entity.id
_entity.type
_entity.pdbx_description
1 polymer ?
#
loop_
_entity_poly.entity_id
_entity_poly.type
_entity_poly.pdbx_seq_one_letter_code
_entity_poly.pdbx_strand_id
1 'polypeptide(L)'
;VSGLHPNLDKCQLFFGNVDSATRRRARELLHISEGTLPIRYLGLPLLSSTFSPLDCKSLLDKLLRRTSSWMCNSLSFGGRLQLLSSVLFSIQVFWCSTFLLPEAVTKECDRILRSYLWHGVGNVKKSGKVAWSRVCKPREEGGLGIKNCKGWNQAAIMKIGW
;
A
#
# COMPACT_ATOMS: atom_id res chain seq x y z
N VAL A 1 -26.10 -27.27 8.80
CA VAL A 1 -26.28 -25.80 8.66
C VAL A 1 -25.27 -25.13 9.58
N SER A 2 -24.53 -24.10 9.14
CA SER A 2 -23.36 -23.56 9.87
C SER A 2 -23.69 -22.70 11.10
N GLY A 3 -24.95 -22.30 11.30
CA GLY A 3 -25.35 -21.40 12.40
C GLY A 3 -24.84 -19.95 12.27
N LEU A 4 -24.26 -19.59 11.13
CA LEU A 4 -23.74 -18.24 10.88
C LEU A 4 -24.84 -17.34 10.30
N HIS A 5 -24.88 -16.10 10.78
CA HIS A 5 -25.77 -15.04 10.29
C HIS A 5 -24.95 -13.89 9.67
N PRO A 6 -25.35 -13.36 8.50
CA PRO A 6 -24.69 -12.22 7.88
C PRO A 6 -24.97 -10.94 8.67
N ASN A 7 -23.96 -10.07 8.78
CA ASN A 7 -24.14 -8.71 9.28
C ASN A 7 -24.52 -7.81 8.09
N LEU A 8 -25.81 -7.49 7.97
CA LEU A 8 -26.34 -6.72 6.84
C LEU A 8 -25.78 -5.29 6.76
N ASP A 9 -25.39 -4.68 7.88
CA ASP A 9 -24.78 -3.34 7.91
C ASP A 9 -23.39 -3.31 7.27
N LYS A 10 -22.69 -4.45 7.25
CA LYS A 10 -21.38 -4.60 6.62
C LYS A 10 -21.46 -5.19 5.21
N CYS A 11 -22.65 -5.62 4.79
CA CYS A 11 -22.88 -6.21 3.48
C CYS A 11 -23.29 -5.14 2.47
N GLN A 12 -22.75 -5.24 1.26
CA GLN A 12 -23.13 -4.41 0.12
C GLN A 12 -23.18 -5.27 -1.14
N LEU A 13 -24.17 -5.01 -1.99
CA LEU A 13 -24.30 -5.65 -3.30
C LEU A 13 -23.61 -4.80 -4.36
N PHE A 14 -22.79 -5.42 -5.20
CA PHE A 14 -22.16 -4.79 -6.35
C PHE A 14 -22.62 -5.51 -7.62
N PHE A 15 -23.12 -4.74 -8.58
CA PHE A 15 -23.64 -5.27 -9.83
C PHE A 15 -22.72 -4.89 -10.98
N GLY A 16 -22.43 -5.86 -11.84
CA GLY A 16 -21.78 -5.62 -13.13
C GLY A 16 -22.80 -5.22 -14.20
N ASN A 17 -22.66 -5.78 -15.40
CA ASN A 17 -23.57 -5.53 -16.53
C ASN A 17 -24.90 -6.29 -16.38
N VAL A 18 -25.73 -5.88 -15.42
CA VAL A 18 -27.03 -6.50 -15.10
C VAL A 18 -28.16 -5.48 -15.27
N ASP A 19 -29.32 -5.92 -15.77
CA ASP A 19 -30.50 -5.08 -15.97
C ASP A 19 -31.12 -4.59 -14.65
N SER A 20 -31.90 -3.51 -14.73
CA SER A 20 -32.48 -2.87 -13.54
C SER A 20 -33.54 -3.73 -12.83
N ALA A 21 -34.22 -4.63 -13.53
CA ALA A 21 -35.23 -5.50 -12.93
C ALA A 21 -34.57 -6.58 -12.06
N THR A 22 -33.51 -7.22 -12.57
CA THR A 22 -32.72 -8.20 -11.81
C THR A 22 -32.04 -7.56 -10.59
N ARG A 23 -31.52 -6.33 -10.71
CA ARG A 23 -30.93 -5.60 -9.57
C ARG A 23 -31.95 -5.34 -8.46
N ARG A 24 -33.18 -4.89 -8.81
CA ARG A 24 -34.26 -4.67 -7.84
C ARG A 24 -34.64 -5.96 -7.13
N ARG A 25 -34.88 -7.03 -7.90
CA ARG A 25 -35.24 -8.34 -7.37
C ARG A 25 -34.20 -8.87 -6.37
N ALA A 26 -32.91 -8.72 -6.67
CA ALA A 26 -31.84 -9.14 -5.77
C ALA A 26 -31.84 -8.36 -4.44
N ARG A 27 -32.10 -7.04 -4.47
CA ARG A 27 -32.18 -6.21 -3.24
C ARG A 27 -33.38 -6.57 -2.39
N GLU A 28 -34.53 -6.80 -3.02
CA GLU A 28 -35.75 -7.19 -2.33
C GLU A 28 -35.60 -8.55 -1.64
N LEU A 29 -34.93 -9.50 -2.28
CA LEU A 29 -34.70 -10.84 -1.73
C LEU A 29 -33.67 -10.86 -0.60
N LEU A 30 -32.60 -10.07 -0.72
CA LEU A 30 -31.45 -10.14 0.18
C LEU A 30 -31.48 -9.08 1.30
N HIS A 31 -32.29 -8.03 1.17
CA HIS A 31 -32.32 -6.88 2.08
C HIS A 31 -30.96 -6.21 2.29
N ILE A 32 -30.08 -6.27 1.28
CA ILE A 32 -28.74 -5.65 1.30
C ILE A 32 -28.74 -4.42 0.36
N SER A 33 -28.12 -3.33 0.82
CA SER A 33 -27.96 -2.11 0.04
C SER A 33 -26.97 -2.27 -1.13
N GLU A 34 -27.19 -1.55 -2.23
CA GLU A 34 -26.21 -1.48 -3.32
C GLU A 34 -25.03 -0.58 -2.93
N GLY A 35 -23.81 -1.09 -3.08
CA GLY A 35 -22.58 -0.33 -2.92
C GLY A 35 -22.11 0.28 -4.23
N THR A 36 -21.21 1.27 -4.14
CA THR A 36 -20.56 1.89 -5.30
C THR A 36 -19.05 1.65 -5.23
N LEU A 37 -18.45 1.24 -6.35
CA LEU A 37 -16.99 1.12 -6.47
C LEU A 37 -16.37 2.51 -6.76
N PRO A 38 -15.16 2.80 -6.28
CA PRO A 38 -14.26 1.89 -5.58
C PRO A 38 -14.53 1.78 -4.07
N ILE A 39 -14.36 0.57 -3.52
CA ILE A 39 -14.41 0.32 -2.07
C ILE A 39 -13.04 -0.09 -1.54
N ARG A 40 -12.87 -0.09 -0.20
CA ARG A 40 -11.67 -0.66 0.41
C ARG A 40 -11.94 -2.08 0.89
N TYR A 41 -11.21 -3.05 0.34
CA TYR A 41 -11.25 -4.44 0.74
C TYR A 41 -9.87 -4.89 1.24
N LEU A 42 -9.81 -5.44 2.46
CA LEU A 42 -8.56 -5.84 3.13
C LEU A 42 -7.48 -4.75 3.19
N GLY A 43 -7.88 -3.48 3.17
CA GLY A 43 -6.94 -2.34 3.24
C GLY A 43 -6.40 -1.86 1.88
N LEU A 44 -6.82 -2.49 0.77
CA LEU A 44 -6.53 -2.12 -0.61
C LEU A 44 -7.81 -1.62 -1.31
N PRO A 45 -7.70 -0.76 -2.33
CA PRO A 45 -8.85 -0.36 -3.14
C PRO A 45 -9.27 -1.51 -4.07
N LEU A 46 -10.55 -1.87 -4.00
CA LEU A 46 -11.21 -2.70 -5.00
C LEU A 46 -11.79 -1.77 -6.07
N LEU A 47 -11.22 -1.85 -7.27
CA LEU A 47 -11.52 -0.92 -8.37
C LEU A 47 -12.36 -1.61 -9.43
N SER A 48 -13.27 -0.85 -10.06
CA SER A 48 -13.93 -1.22 -11.32
C SER A 48 -13.19 -0.68 -12.56
N SER A 49 -12.22 0.22 -12.35
CA SER A 49 -11.47 0.93 -13.39
C SER A 49 -9.98 0.56 -13.36
N THR A 50 -9.23 1.08 -14.35
CA THR A 50 -7.78 0.93 -14.40
C THR A 50 -7.10 1.60 -13.21
N PHE A 51 -6.16 0.89 -12.59
CA PHE A 51 -5.40 1.38 -11.43
C PHE A 51 -4.66 2.68 -11.74
N SER A 52 -4.91 3.71 -10.93
CA SER A 52 -4.36 5.05 -11.13
C SER A 52 -3.40 5.45 -10.00
N PRO A 53 -2.53 6.46 -10.21
CA PRO A 53 -1.71 7.02 -9.14
C PRO A 53 -2.52 7.56 -7.95
N LEU A 54 -3.77 8.00 -8.17
CA LEU A 54 -4.65 8.51 -7.11
C LEU A 54 -5.04 7.41 -6.12
N ASP A 55 -5.19 6.17 -6.59
CA ASP A 55 -5.53 5.01 -5.75
C ASP A 55 -4.40 4.67 -4.77
N CYS A 56 -3.17 5.04 -5.13
CA CYS A 56 -1.98 4.88 -4.31
C CYS A 56 -1.85 5.94 -3.20
N LYS A 57 -2.68 6.99 -3.17
CA LYS A 57 -2.59 8.04 -2.14
C LYS A 57 -2.63 7.45 -0.74
N SER A 58 -3.48 6.46 -0.52
CA SER A 58 -3.60 5.82 0.80
C SER A 58 -2.37 5.02 1.22
N LEU A 59 -1.55 4.53 0.29
CA LEU A 59 -0.24 3.95 0.59
C LEU A 59 0.72 5.03 1.09
N LEU A 60 0.83 6.13 0.34
CA LEU A 60 1.71 7.26 0.68
C LEU A 60 1.33 7.88 2.02
N ASP A 61 0.04 8.09 2.26
CA ASP A 61 -0.48 8.62 3.53
C ASP A 61 -0.18 7.68 4.70
N LYS A 62 -0.26 6.36 4.51
CA LYS A 62 0.10 5.37 5.55
C LYS A 62 1.60 5.45 5.87
N LEU A 63 2.46 5.52 4.86
CA LEU A 63 3.90 5.67 5.06
C LEU A 63 4.23 6.97 5.78
N LEU A 64 3.71 8.10 5.29
CA LEU A 64 3.89 9.41 5.91
C LEU A 64 3.42 9.42 7.36
N ARG A 65 2.20 8.93 7.64
CA ARG A 65 1.65 8.89 9.00
C ARG A 65 2.54 8.09 9.95
N ARG A 66 3.09 6.95 9.52
CA ARG A 66 4.02 6.16 10.33
C ARG A 66 5.32 6.93 10.59
N THR A 67 5.91 7.49 9.55
CA THR A 67 7.17 8.26 9.64
C THR A 67 7.06 9.61 10.35
N SER A 68 5.85 10.09 10.62
CA SER A 68 5.63 11.37 11.31
C SER A 68 5.30 11.20 12.79
N SER A 69 5.19 9.96 13.29
CA SER A 69 4.87 9.73 14.71
C SER A 69 6.06 10.04 15.62
N TRP A 70 5.80 10.69 16.76
CA TRP A 70 6.84 11.18 17.68
C TRP A 70 7.84 10.09 18.10
N MET A 71 7.34 8.88 18.42
CA MET A 71 8.17 7.73 18.78
C MET A 71 9.11 7.29 17.65
N CYS A 72 8.71 7.46 16.39
CA CYS A 72 9.55 7.12 15.24
C CYS A 72 10.63 8.19 14.97
N ASN A 73 10.38 9.43 15.38
CA ASN A 73 11.25 10.58 15.13
C ASN A 73 12.38 10.71 16.15
N SER A 74 12.24 10.11 17.34
CA SER A 74 13.26 10.09 18.40
C SER A 74 14.26 8.93 18.27
N LEU A 75 14.15 8.09 17.24
CA LEU A 75 15.00 6.93 17.05
C LEU A 75 16.41 7.29 16.54
N SER A 76 17.40 6.53 17.00
CA SER A 76 18.76 6.54 16.43
C SER A 76 18.74 6.12 14.95
N PHE A 77 19.85 6.34 14.23
CA PHE A 77 19.96 5.86 12.84
C PHE A 77 19.69 4.35 12.72
N GLY A 78 20.26 3.54 13.63
CA GLY A 78 20.01 2.09 13.66
C GLY A 78 18.55 1.76 13.95
N GLY A 79 17.90 2.47 14.88
CA GLY A 79 16.47 2.30 15.16
C GLY A 79 15.58 2.65 13.97
N ARG A 80 15.89 3.74 13.26
CA ARG A 80 15.19 4.14 12.03
C ARG A 80 15.36 3.10 10.93
N LEU A 81 16.57 2.56 10.75
CA LEU A 81 16.84 1.49 9.80
C LEU A 81 16.04 0.22 10.12
N GLN A 82 15.97 -0.16 11.39
CA GLN A 82 15.20 -1.32 11.84
C GLN A 82 13.69 -1.13 11.60
N LEU A 83 13.14 0.03 11.94
CA LEU A 83 11.73 0.33 11.71
C LEU A 83 11.41 0.37 10.21
N LEU A 84 12.31 0.96 9.41
CA LEU A 84 12.16 1.00 7.96
C LEU A 84 12.09 -0.41 7.38
N SER A 85 13.01 -1.28 7.79
CA SER A 85 13.11 -2.66 7.27
C SER A 85 11.96 -3.56 7.71
N SER A 86 11.39 -3.35 8.90
CA SER A 86 10.33 -4.19 9.46
C SER A 86 8.91 -3.68 9.16
N VAL A 87 8.66 -2.37 9.35
CA VAL A 87 7.32 -1.79 9.31
C VAL A 87 7.05 -1.05 8.00
N LEU A 88 7.93 -0.15 7.59
CA LEU A 88 7.66 0.67 6.40
C LEU A 88 7.76 -0.18 5.12
N PHE A 89 8.74 -1.08 5.09
CA PHE A 89 8.91 -2.01 3.99
C PHE A 89 7.70 -2.95 3.86
N SER A 90 7.16 -3.49 4.97
CA SER A 90 6.00 -4.38 4.92
C SER A 90 4.73 -3.68 4.40
N ILE A 91 4.51 -2.41 4.75
CA ILE A 91 3.42 -1.59 4.19
C ILE A 91 3.55 -1.48 2.67
N GLN A 92 4.76 -1.22 2.17
CA GLN A 92 5.03 -1.11 0.74
C GLN A 92 4.88 -2.46 0.03
N VAL A 93 5.42 -3.54 0.60
CA VAL A 93 5.36 -4.90 0.05
C VAL A 93 3.91 -5.34 -0.15
N PHE A 94 3.03 -5.06 0.80
CA PHE A 94 1.61 -5.41 0.71
C PHE A 94 0.91 -4.83 -0.53
N TRP A 95 1.28 -3.61 -0.93
CA TRP A 95 0.77 -2.99 -2.15
C TRP A 95 1.48 -3.53 -3.40
N CYS A 96 2.81 -3.69 -3.31
CA CYS A 96 3.63 -4.18 -4.40
C CYS A 96 3.27 -5.61 -4.83
N SER A 97 2.74 -6.43 -3.92
CA SER A 97 2.31 -7.80 -4.20
C SER A 97 0.93 -7.89 -4.84
N THR A 98 0.22 -6.77 -4.99
CA THR A 98 -1.15 -6.76 -5.53
C THR A 98 -1.26 -5.92 -6.81
N PHE A 99 -0.56 -4.78 -6.85
CA PHE A 99 -0.62 -3.85 -7.97
C PHE A 99 0.74 -3.57 -8.57
N LEU A 100 0.79 -3.38 -9.89
CA LEU A 100 1.92 -2.74 -10.53
C LEU A 100 1.82 -1.22 -10.27
N LEU A 101 2.67 -0.71 -9.40
CA LEU A 101 2.65 0.68 -8.96
C LEU A 101 3.19 1.61 -10.07
N PRO A 102 2.53 2.75 -10.34
CA PRO A 102 3.06 3.75 -11.25
C PRO A 102 4.44 4.23 -10.82
N GLU A 103 5.31 4.54 -11.78
CA GLU A 103 6.69 4.94 -11.48
C GLU A 103 6.76 6.15 -10.52
N ALA A 104 5.87 7.13 -10.70
CA ALA A 104 5.76 8.28 -9.80
C ALA A 104 5.51 7.87 -8.34
N VAL A 105 4.66 6.87 -8.11
CA VAL A 105 4.35 6.34 -6.77
C VAL A 105 5.56 5.61 -6.19
N THR A 106 6.24 4.77 -6.98
CA THR A 106 7.43 4.06 -6.50
C THR A 106 8.55 5.03 -6.09
N LYS A 107 8.77 6.10 -6.88
CA LYS A 107 9.72 7.17 -6.56
C LYS A 107 9.33 7.91 -5.28
N GLU A 108 8.04 8.16 -5.07
CA GLU A 108 7.55 8.84 -3.88
C GLU A 108 7.68 7.97 -2.62
N CYS A 109 7.42 6.66 -2.71
CA CYS A 109 7.72 5.71 -1.64
C CYS A 109 9.21 5.76 -1.26
N ASP A 110 10.11 5.60 -2.25
CA ASP A 110 11.56 5.68 -2.03
C ASP A 110 11.97 7.03 -1.43
N ARG A 111 11.34 8.14 -1.85
CA ARG A 111 11.57 9.48 -1.28
C ARG A 111 11.21 9.55 0.20
N ILE A 112 10.03 9.03 0.58
CA ILE A 112 9.56 9.01 1.98
C ILE A 112 10.49 8.16 2.85
N LEU A 113 10.81 6.93 2.41
CA LEU A 113 11.69 6.02 3.13
C LEU A 113 13.10 6.61 3.31
N ARG A 114 13.66 7.20 2.24
CA ARG A 114 14.94 7.90 2.28
C ARG A 114 14.90 9.09 3.24
N SER A 115 13.86 9.92 3.16
CA SER A 115 13.71 11.07 4.05
C SER A 115 13.69 10.62 5.50
N TYR A 116 12.92 9.58 5.81
CA TYR A 116 12.81 9.04 7.16
C TYR A 116 14.15 8.50 7.68
N LEU A 117 14.86 7.69 6.90
CA LEU A 117 16.14 7.11 7.30
C LEU A 117 17.18 8.17 7.70
N TRP A 118 17.27 9.26 6.94
CA TRP A 118 18.29 10.30 7.17
C TRP A 118 17.85 11.38 8.16
N HIS A 119 16.59 11.81 8.09
CA HIS A 119 16.09 12.98 8.82
C HIS A 119 15.10 12.64 9.94
N GLY A 120 14.67 11.39 10.05
CA GLY A 120 13.74 10.93 11.08
C GLY A 120 12.29 11.25 10.76
N VAL A 121 12.02 11.91 9.64
CA VAL A 121 10.68 12.31 9.19
C VAL A 121 10.53 12.05 7.69
N GLY A 122 9.34 11.64 7.25
CA GLY A 122 9.12 11.20 5.86
C GLY A 122 8.94 12.31 4.83
N ASN A 123 8.68 13.56 5.24
CA ASN A 123 8.29 14.64 4.33
C ASN A 123 9.35 15.74 4.11
N VAL A 124 10.62 15.47 4.42
CA VAL A 124 11.68 16.46 4.25
C VAL A 124 12.25 16.36 2.84
N LYS A 125 12.23 17.49 2.12
CA LYS A 125 12.87 17.64 0.79
C LYS A 125 14.36 17.95 0.94
N LYS A 126 15.11 17.05 1.60
CA LYS A 126 16.58 17.13 1.72
C LYS A 126 17.21 15.82 1.25
N SER A 127 18.39 15.94 0.65
CA SER A 127 19.16 14.79 0.20
C SER A 127 19.74 14.02 1.38
N GLY A 128 19.83 12.70 1.24
CA GLY A 128 20.55 11.85 2.19
C GLY A 128 22.06 11.96 2.03
N LYS A 129 22.81 11.48 3.02
CA LYS A 129 24.29 11.44 2.97
C LYS A 129 24.83 10.49 1.90
N VAL A 130 24.05 9.46 1.55
CA VAL A 130 24.42 8.43 0.57
C VAL A 130 23.30 8.28 -0.46
N ALA A 131 23.67 8.07 -1.72
CA ALA A 131 22.73 7.81 -2.80
C ALA A 131 21.82 6.60 -2.49
N TRP A 132 20.51 6.73 -2.75
CA TRP A 132 19.54 5.69 -2.42
C TRP A 132 19.84 4.36 -3.11
N SER A 133 20.31 4.40 -4.36
CA SER A 133 20.74 3.21 -5.10
C SER A 133 21.87 2.43 -4.40
N ARG A 134 22.80 3.12 -3.72
CA ARG A 134 23.86 2.48 -2.93
C ARG A 134 23.32 1.93 -1.62
N VAL A 135 22.44 2.68 -0.96
CA VAL A 135 21.76 2.23 0.27
C VAL A 135 20.98 0.94 0.04
N CYS A 136 20.35 0.81 -1.12
CA CYS A 136 19.53 -0.35 -1.47
C CYS A 136 20.30 -1.61 -1.86
N LYS A 137 21.64 -1.54 -1.95
CA LYS A 137 22.45 -2.72 -2.24
C LYS A 137 22.40 -3.74 -1.09
N PRO A 138 22.70 -5.03 -1.37
CA PRO A 138 22.95 -6.03 -0.34
C PRO A 138 24.04 -5.58 0.65
N ARG A 139 24.03 -6.12 1.87
CA ARG A 139 25.01 -5.75 2.91
C ARG A 139 26.42 -6.20 2.53
N GLU A 140 26.49 -7.32 1.82
CA GLU A 140 27.70 -7.92 1.24
C GLU A 140 28.35 -7.00 0.20
N GLU A 141 27.55 -6.16 -0.46
CA GLU A 141 28.01 -5.13 -1.41
C GLU A 141 28.19 -3.74 -0.75
N GLY A 142 28.17 -3.67 0.58
CA GLY A 142 28.31 -2.41 1.34
C GLY A 142 27.07 -1.53 1.37
N GLY A 143 25.90 -2.07 1.03
CA GLY A 143 24.60 -1.41 1.21
C GLY A 143 23.97 -1.70 2.58
N LEU A 144 22.72 -1.27 2.77
CA LEU A 144 21.96 -1.53 4.00
C LEU A 144 20.97 -2.69 3.88
N GLY A 145 20.85 -3.29 2.68
CA GLY A 145 19.92 -4.40 2.41
C GLY A 145 18.46 -3.96 2.21
N ILE A 146 18.19 -2.66 2.08
CA ILE A 146 16.84 -2.12 1.82
C ILE A 146 16.49 -2.37 0.34
N LYS A 147 15.32 -2.91 0.02
CA LYS A 147 14.91 -3.08 -1.39
C LYS A 147 14.29 -1.80 -1.92
N ASN A 148 14.71 -1.36 -3.11
CA ASN A 148 14.09 -0.22 -3.78
C ASN A 148 12.65 -0.57 -4.23
N CYS A 149 11.75 0.41 -4.20
CA CYS A 149 10.34 0.16 -4.45
C CYS A 149 10.06 -0.38 -5.86
N LYS A 150 10.64 0.25 -6.89
CA LYS A 150 10.44 -0.17 -8.29
C LYS A 150 10.88 -1.61 -8.55
N GLY A 151 12.10 -1.95 -8.13
CA GLY A 151 12.65 -3.30 -8.37
C GLY A 151 11.88 -4.37 -7.60
N TRP A 152 11.51 -4.09 -6.35
CA TRP A 152 10.70 -5.02 -5.56
C TRP A 152 9.29 -5.20 -6.12
N ASN A 153 8.66 -4.13 -6.61
CA ASN A 153 7.32 -4.22 -7.17
C ASN A 153 7.27 -5.09 -8.43
N GLN A 154 8.24 -4.93 -9.33
CA GLN A 154 8.38 -5.79 -10.50
C GLN A 154 8.56 -7.26 -10.09
N ALA A 155 9.47 -7.52 -9.15
CA ALA A 155 9.72 -8.88 -8.65
C ALA A 155 8.47 -9.51 -8.00
N ALA A 156 7.75 -8.74 -7.18
CA ALA A 156 6.57 -9.22 -6.46
C ALA A 156 5.40 -9.52 -7.41
N ILE A 157 5.18 -8.70 -8.44
CA ILE A 157 4.12 -8.93 -9.44
C ILE A 157 4.45 -10.10 -10.36
N MET A 158 5.72 -10.28 -10.74
CA MET A 158 6.11 -11.43 -11.57
C MET A 158 5.75 -12.76 -10.92
N LYS A 159 5.76 -12.86 -9.58
CA LYS A 159 5.29 -14.05 -8.86
C LYS A 159 3.84 -14.44 -9.17
N ILE A 160 2.97 -13.48 -9.51
CA ILE A 160 1.55 -13.73 -9.79
C ILE A 160 1.36 -14.30 -11.21
N GLY A 161 2.30 -14.03 -12.11
CA GLY A 161 2.23 -14.50 -13.49
C GLY A 161 2.80 -15.91 -13.72
N TRP A 162 3.52 -16.47 -12.72
CA TRP A 162 3.98 -17.85 -12.71
C TRP A 162 2.91 -18.77 -12.12
#